data_AF-A0A317UD18-F1
#
_entry.id   AF-A0A317UD18-F1
#
_cell.length_a   1.000
_cell.length_b   1.000
_cell.length_c   1.000
_cell.angle_alpha   90.00
_cell.angle_beta   90.00
_cell.angle_gamma   90.00
#
_symmetry.space_group_name_H-M   'P 1'
#
loop_
_entity.id
_entity.type
_entity.pdbx_description
1 polymer ?
#
loop_
_entity_poly.entity_id
_entity_poly.type
_entity_poly.pdbx_seq_one_letter_code
_entity_poly.pdbx_strand_id
1 'polypeptide(L)'
;MSYDIELVNKVTGETAKMKHPQYVRGGTVPARVNPVTKELEQAEQVEAHINITYNYSHYYYEATDGDIRFAHDEVSAYYADGTQGPVETKYGIRGLYGTTPAESIPMLMGMIEKIKAKYTDENGEWIDTERTKTVYYKNGKEIKERNVLDAILNHDYDRKEEVTYSVNEGDISSYYMATAANAIMALKQMMVMATDNLTEKNIVWDGD
;
A
#
# COMPACT_ATOMS: atom_id res chain seq x y z
N MET A 1 -0.32 9.29 -3.21
CA MET A 1 -1.14 9.00 -2.02
C MET A 1 -0.74 7.64 -1.48
N SER A 2 -0.77 7.50 -0.16
CA SER A 2 -0.37 6.32 0.60
C SER A 2 -1.34 6.11 1.75
N TYR A 3 -1.38 4.89 2.26
CA TYR A 3 -1.94 4.56 3.56
C TYR A 3 -0.77 4.60 4.55
N ASP A 4 -0.78 5.49 5.53
CA ASP A 4 0.02 5.32 6.74
C ASP A 4 -0.82 4.53 7.75
N ILE A 5 -0.34 3.34 8.08
CA ILE A 5 -1.06 2.39 8.93
C ILE A 5 -0.15 2.03 10.09
N GLU A 6 -0.69 2.10 11.30
CA GLU A 6 0.06 1.85 12.51
C GLU A 6 -0.72 1.07 13.56
N LEU A 7 -0.01 0.36 14.42
CA LEU A 7 -0.57 -0.16 15.66
C LEU A 7 -0.47 0.93 16.73
N VAL A 8 -1.60 1.40 17.25
CA VAL A 8 -1.66 2.47 18.25
C VAL A 8 -2.25 1.95 19.56
N ASN A 9 -1.68 2.40 20.68
CA ASN A 9 -2.30 2.20 21.99
C ASN A 9 -3.47 3.17 22.17
N LYS A 10 -4.71 2.66 22.18
CA LYS A 10 -5.92 3.49 22.32
C LYS A 10 -5.98 4.33 23.61
N VAL A 11 -5.21 3.98 24.63
CA VAL A 11 -5.18 4.72 25.91
C VAL A 11 -4.21 5.89 25.85
N THR A 12 -3.02 5.70 25.27
CA THR A 12 -1.96 6.72 25.24
C THR A 12 -1.91 7.52 23.94
N GLY A 13 -2.47 6.97 22.85
CA GLY A 13 -2.34 7.51 21.50
C GLY A 13 -0.95 7.30 20.88
N GLU A 14 -0.07 6.54 21.54
CA GLU A 14 1.29 6.30 21.03
C GLU A 14 1.32 5.06 20.12
N THR A 15 2.12 5.15 19.05
CA THR A 15 2.46 4.02 18.18
C THR A 15 3.19 2.93 18.98
N ALA A 16 2.71 1.70 18.86
CA ALA A 16 3.31 0.53 19.46
C ALA A 16 4.72 0.30 18.91
N LYS A 17 5.61 -0.25 19.75
CA LYS A 17 6.98 -0.58 19.35
C LYS A 17 7.11 -2.07 19.09
N MET A 18 7.84 -2.42 18.05
CA MET A 18 8.28 -3.79 17.81
C MET A 18 9.39 -4.15 18.81
N LYS A 19 9.23 -5.30 19.47
CA LYS A 19 10.25 -5.99 20.27
C LYS A 19 11.41 -6.44 19.39
N HIS A 20 11.14 -6.72 18.13
CA HIS A 20 12.13 -7.09 17.12
C HIS A 20 12.14 -6.05 15.99
N PRO A 21 12.87 -4.92 16.14
CA PRO A 21 13.06 -3.96 15.06
C PRO A 21 13.59 -4.64 13.79
N GLN A 22 13.11 -4.20 12.64
CA GLN A 22 13.46 -4.80 11.35
C GLN A 22 13.45 -3.78 10.22
N TYR A 23 14.11 -4.08 9.11
CA TYR A 23 13.98 -3.28 7.89
C TYR A 23 12.61 -3.51 7.26
N VAL A 24 11.83 -2.43 7.16
CA VAL A 24 10.50 -2.41 6.54
C VAL A 24 10.63 -1.77 5.16
N ARG A 25 10.00 -2.35 4.16
CA ARG A 25 9.85 -1.77 2.83
C ARG A 25 8.51 -1.03 2.77
N GLY A 26 8.57 0.29 2.82
CA GLY A 26 7.43 1.21 2.72
C GLY A 26 7.75 2.42 1.84
N GLY A 27 6.75 3.28 1.60
CA GLY A 27 6.91 4.50 0.83
C GLY A 27 7.71 5.57 1.58
N THR A 28 7.71 5.46 2.90
CA THR A 28 8.63 6.13 3.82
C THR A 28 9.30 5.06 4.69
N VAL A 29 10.55 5.31 5.07
CA VAL A 29 11.32 4.42 5.95
C VAL A 29 12.16 5.27 6.90
N PRO A 30 12.40 4.81 8.14
CA PRO A 30 13.34 5.48 9.02
C PRO A 30 14.74 5.41 8.41
N ALA A 31 15.50 6.49 8.59
CA ALA A 31 16.83 6.61 8.04
C ALA A 31 17.78 7.19 9.09
N ARG A 32 19.05 6.81 9.00
CA ARG A 32 20.12 7.30 9.86
C ARG A 32 21.34 7.69 9.03
N VAL A 33 22.14 8.60 9.56
CA VAL A 33 23.42 8.95 8.93
C VAL A 33 24.43 7.87 9.30
N ASN A 34 25.00 7.21 8.30
CA ASN A 34 26.07 6.25 8.50
C ASN A 34 27.31 6.98 9.05
N PRO A 35 27.83 6.58 10.23
CA PRO A 35 28.91 7.32 10.88
C PRO A 35 30.23 7.28 10.09
N VAL A 36 30.42 6.28 9.24
CA VAL A 36 31.62 6.07 8.41
C VAL A 36 31.47 6.76 7.06
N THR A 37 30.44 6.45 6.28
CA THR A 37 30.29 6.98 4.91
C THR A 37 29.72 8.41 4.90
N LYS A 38 29.09 8.85 6.00
CA LYS A 38 28.33 10.11 6.11
C LYS A 38 27.11 10.19 5.19
N GLU A 39 26.74 9.08 4.56
CA GLU A 39 25.55 8.97 3.72
C GLU A 39 24.33 8.59 4.56
N LEU A 40 23.15 8.93 4.05
CA LEU A 40 21.89 8.50 4.63
C LEU A 40 21.64 7.04 4.25
N GLU A 41 21.47 6.17 5.24
CA GLU A 41 21.09 4.76 5.04
C GLU A 41 19.77 4.47 5.74
N GLN A 42 19.04 3.46 5.27
CA GLN A 42 17.86 2.98 5.96
C GLN A 42 18.23 2.49 7.38
N ALA A 43 17.40 2.79 8.36
CA ALA A 43 17.49 2.28 9.71
C ALA A 43 16.43 1.19 9.95
N GLU A 44 16.62 0.38 10.99
CA GLU A 44 15.59 -0.54 11.44
C GLU A 44 14.37 0.24 11.94
N GLN A 45 13.20 -0.23 11.54
CA GLN A 45 11.91 0.26 12.01
C GLN A 45 11.71 -0.24 13.45
N VAL A 46 11.50 0.69 14.38
CA VAL A 46 11.18 0.38 15.78
C VAL A 46 9.68 0.48 16.02
N GLU A 47 9.03 1.48 15.43
CA GLU A 47 7.59 1.68 15.55
C GLU A 47 6.84 0.77 14.59
N ALA A 48 5.73 0.19 15.05
CA ALA A 48 4.82 -0.64 14.27
C ALA A 48 3.95 0.24 13.36
N HIS A 49 4.59 0.98 12.46
CA HIS A 49 3.95 1.75 11.38
C HIS A 49 4.47 1.28 10.02
N ILE A 50 3.64 1.43 8.99
CA ILE A 50 4.02 1.20 7.60
C ILE A 50 3.31 2.20 6.68
N ASN A 51 4.07 2.78 5.74
CA ASN A 51 3.51 3.56 4.64
C ASN A 51 3.36 2.67 3.40
N ILE A 52 2.13 2.52 2.91
CA ILE A 52 1.77 1.66 1.78
C ILE A 52 1.23 2.53 0.65
N THR A 53 1.83 2.48 -0.54
CA THR A 53 1.33 3.23 -1.70
C THR A 53 -0.10 2.83 -2.10
N TYR A 54 -0.92 3.80 -2.50
CA TYR A 54 -2.26 3.55 -3.06
C TYR A 54 -2.23 2.77 -4.37
N ASN A 55 -1.07 2.64 -5.01
CA ASN A 55 -0.90 1.80 -6.20
C ASN A 55 -1.25 0.34 -5.91
N TYR A 56 -1.25 -0.08 -4.64
CA TYR A 56 -1.63 -1.45 -4.24
C TYR A 56 -3.12 -1.60 -3.90
N SER A 57 -3.87 -0.50 -3.86
CA SER A 57 -5.25 -0.47 -3.36
C SER A 57 -6.16 -1.48 -4.06
N HIS A 58 -6.15 -1.56 -5.38
CA HIS A 58 -7.04 -2.47 -6.12
C HIS A 58 -6.85 -3.93 -5.70
N TYR A 59 -5.62 -4.38 -5.39
CA TYR A 59 -5.39 -5.73 -4.88
C TYR A 59 -6.12 -5.98 -3.55
N TYR A 60 -6.11 -5.00 -2.64
CA TYR A 60 -6.76 -5.12 -1.33
C TYR A 60 -8.28 -5.08 -1.44
N TYR A 61 -8.82 -4.15 -2.24
CA TYR A 61 -10.27 -4.01 -2.43
C TYR A 61 -10.84 -5.23 -3.17
N GLU A 62 -10.21 -5.67 -4.25
CA GLU A 62 -10.65 -6.87 -4.99
C GLU A 62 -10.59 -8.14 -4.14
N ALA A 63 -9.58 -8.29 -3.28
CA ALA A 63 -9.46 -9.46 -2.40
C ALA A 63 -10.45 -9.44 -1.23
N THR A 64 -11.00 -8.29 -0.88
CA THR A 64 -11.88 -8.15 0.30
C THR A 64 -13.32 -7.82 -0.06
N ASP A 65 -13.65 -7.70 -1.35
CA ASP A 65 -15.01 -7.47 -1.82
C ASP A 65 -15.98 -8.51 -1.24
N GLY A 66 -17.02 -8.02 -0.56
CA GLY A 66 -18.01 -8.84 0.15
C GLY A 66 -17.54 -9.48 1.47
N ASP A 67 -16.29 -9.32 1.90
CA ASP A 67 -15.78 -9.85 3.17
C ASP A 67 -16.14 -8.89 4.32
N ILE A 68 -17.17 -9.24 5.09
CA ILE A 68 -17.74 -8.38 6.14
C ILE A 68 -16.72 -7.94 7.20
N ARG A 69 -15.63 -8.70 7.39
CA ARG A 69 -14.56 -8.33 8.33
C ARG A 69 -13.83 -7.06 7.91
N PHE A 70 -13.83 -6.74 6.62
CA PHE A 70 -13.20 -5.56 6.05
C PHE A 70 -14.19 -4.43 5.72
N ALA A 71 -15.47 -4.62 6.02
CA ALA A 71 -16.50 -3.63 5.78
C ALA A 71 -16.26 -2.39 6.65
N HIS A 72 -16.23 -1.22 6.04
CA HIS A 72 -16.16 0.07 6.71
C HIS A 72 -16.97 1.11 5.94
N ASP A 73 -17.53 2.06 6.66
CA ASP A 73 -18.40 3.09 6.11
C ASP A 73 -17.56 4.30 5.65
N GLU A 74 -17.71 4.71 4.40
CA GLU A 74 -17.04 5.88 3.81
C GLU A 74 -18.07 6.83 3.19
N VAL A 75 -17.84 8.13 3.35
CA VAL A 75 -18.67 9.16 2.69
C VAL A 75 -18.34 9.16 1.19
N SER A 76 -19.34 8.91 0.35
CA SER A 76 -19.16 8.78 -1.11
C SER A 76 -18.67 10.05 -1.80
N ALA A 77 -18.98 11.24 -1.26
CA ALA A 77 -18.54 12.51 -1.80
C ALA A 77 -18.60 13.64 -0.74
N TYR A 78 -17.67 14.57 -0.84
CA TYR A 78 -17.74 15.85 -0.13
C TYR A 78 -18.01 16.96 -1.15
N TYR A 79 -19.11 17.68 -0.98
CA TYR A 79 -19.50 18.74 -1.91
C TYR A 79 -18.98 20.11 -1.43
N ALA A 80 -18.77 21.02 -2.37
CA ALA A 80 -18.25 22.35 -2.10
C ALA A 80 -19.16 23.22 -1.21
N ASP A 81 -20.44 22.87 -1.10
CA ASP A 81 -21.42 23.52 -0.22
C ASP A 81 -21.38 22.99 1.24
N GLY A 82 -20.43 22.08 1.54
CA GLY A 82 -20.26 21.47 2.85
C GLY A 82 -21.19 20.27 3.10
N THR A 83 -22.03 19.90 2.14
CA THR A 83 -22.84 18.69 2.24
C THR A 83 -22.03 17.44 1.92
N GLN A 84 -22.48 16.31 2.47
CA GLN A 84 -21.88 15.00 2.27
C GLN A 84 -22.81 14.11 1.45
N GLY A 85 -22.25 13.32 0.56
CA GLY A 85 -22.95 12.23 -0.11
C GLY A 85 -23.39 11.13 0.86
N PRO A 86 -24.16 10.14 0.39
CA PRO A 86 -24.52 9.00 1.22
C PRO A 86 -23.28 8.27 1.73
N VAL A 87 -23.42 7.68 2.91
CA VAL A 87 -22.45 6.73 3.45
C VAL A 87 -22.59 5.42 2.69
N GLU A 88 -21.48 4.93 2.14
CA GLU A 88 -21.41 3.66 1.45
C GLU A 88 -20.47 2.72 2.20
N THR A 89 -20.87 1.46 2.32
CA THR A 89 -19.96 0.43 2.82
C THR A 89 -18.93 0.11 1.75
N LYS A 90 -17.66 0.26 2.11
CA LYS A 90 -16.48 -0.11 1.32
C LYS A 90 -15.77 -1.29 1.99
N TYR A 91 -14.93 -1.95 1.21
CA TYR A 91 -14.01 -3.00 1.65
C TYR A 91 -12.57 -2.54 1.43
N GLY A 92 -11.58 -3.31 1.86
CA GLY A 92 -10.17 -3.00 1.63
C GLY A 92 -9.35 -2.89 2.90
N ILE A 93 -8.13 -2.38 2.77
CA ILE A 93 -7.14 -2.38 3.86
C ILE A 93 -7.58 -1.57 5.10
N ARG A 94 -8.36 -0.51 4.90
CA ARG A 94 -8.94 0.32 5.97
C ARG A 94 -9.93 -0.45 6.86
N GLY A 95 -10.47 -1.56 6.38
CA GLY A 95 -11.28 -2.47 7.20
C GLY A 95 -10.52 -3.08 8.39
N LEU A 96 -9.19 -2.96 8.43
CA LEU A 96 -8.39 -3.36 9.59
C LEU A 96 -8.47 -2.35 10.74
N TYR A 97 -8.86 -1.09 10.50
CA TYR A 97 -8.82 -0.06 11.52
C TYR A 97 -9.72 -0.42 12.69
N GLY A 98 -9.20 -0.23 13.91
CA GLY A 98 -9.86 -0.60 15.15
C GLY A 98 -9.71 -2.08 15.55
N THR A 99 -9.22 -2.95 14.67
CA THR A 99 -8.97 -4.37 14.99
C THR A 99 -7.69 -4.54 15.80
N THR A 100 -7.70 -5.49 16.74
CA THR A 100 -6.52 -5.87 17.52
C THR A 100 -5.52 -6.66 16.66
N PRO A 101 -4.25 -6.77 17.09
CA PRO A 101 -3.28 -7.65 16.44
C PRO A 101 -3.81 -9.09 16.24
N ALA A 102 -4.44 -9.68 17.26
CA ALA A 102 -4.98 -11.03 17.19
C ALA A 102 -6.12 -11.21 16.17
N GLU A 103 -7.00 -10.22 16.03
CA GLU A 103 -8.09 -10.21 15.04
C GLU A 103 -7.56 -10.00 13.62
N SER A 104 -6.56 -9.12 13.47
CA SER A 104 -6.02 -8.73 12.16
C SER A 104 -5.19 -9.81 11.48
N ILE A 105 -4.49 -10.69 12.22
CA ILE A 105 -3.65 -11.75 11.63
C ILE A 105 -4.46 -12.67 10.68
N PRO A 106 -5.57 -13.30 11.10
CA PRO A 106 -6.36 -14.14 10.19
C PRO A 106 -7.03 -13.34 9.05
N MET A 107 -7.28 -12.05 9.24
CA MET A 107 -7.77 -11.16 8.17
C MET A 107 -6.69 -10.94 7.11
N LEU A 108 -5.49 -10.53 7.52
CA LEU A 108 -4.32 -10.31 6.66
C LEU A 108 -3.94 -11.60 5.91
N MET A 109 -3.92 -12.75 6.60
CA MET A 109 -3.68 -14.06 5.97
C MET A 109 -4.69 -14.36 4.88
N GLY A 110 -5.99 -14.20 5.15
CA GLY A 110 -7.04 -14.43 4.16
C GLY A 110 -6.96 -13.49 2.97
N MET A 111 -6.59 -12.22 3.18
CA MET A 111 -6.36 -11.28 2.09
C MET A 111 -5.18 -11.72 1.21
N ILE A 112 -4.05 -12.11 1.82
CA ILE A 112 -2.87 -12.63 1.09
C ILE A 112 -3.23 -13.85 0.26
N GLU A 113 -3.98 -14.81 0.82
CA GLU A 113 -4.39 -16.02 0.12
C GLU A 113 -5.26 -15.72 -1.09
N LYS A 114 -6.23 -14.81 -0.97
CA LYS A 114 -7.10 -14.41 -2.08
C LYS A 114 -6.33 -13.66 -3.18
N ILE A 115 -5.39 -12.78 -2.82
CA ILE A 115 -4.53 -12.12 -3.80
C ILE A 115 -3.69 -13.18 -4.54
N LYS A 116 -3.04 -14.10 -3.81
CA LYS A 116 -2.26 -15.17 -4.44
C LYS A 116 -3.12 -16.00 -5.40
N ALA A 117 -4.27 -16.50 -4.94
CA ALA A 117 -5.16 -17.33 -5.75
C ALA A 117 -5.62 -16.67 -7.05
N LYS A 118 -5.72 -15.33 -7.07
CA LYS A 118 -6.11 -14.56 -8.25
C LYS A 118 -4.96 -14.29 -9.23
N TYR A 119 -3.75 -14.09 -8.72
CA TYR A 119 -2.60 -13.61 -9.51
C TYR A 119 -1.48 -14.65 -9.66
N THR A 120 -1.76 -15.92 -9.35
CA THR A 120 -0.90 -17.04 -9.70
C THR A 120 -1.66 -18.06 -10.55
N ASP A 121 -0.93 -18.79 -11.39
CA ASP A 121 -1.47 -19.91 -12.16
C ASP A 121 -1.69 -21.17 -11.29
N GLU A 122 -2.10 -22.26 -11.93
CA GLU A 122 -2.33 -23.56 -11.28
C GLU A 122 -1.08 -24.19 -10.64
N ASN A 123 0.12 -23.75 -11.06
CA ASN A 123 1.40 -24.20 -10.51
C ASN A 123 1.89 -23.27 -9.38
N GLY A 124 1.19 -22.16 -9.13
CA GLY A 124 1.59 -21.13 -8.16
C GLY A 124 2.59 -20.11 -8.71
N GLU A 125 2.81 -20.09 -10.03
CA GLU A 125 3.68 -19.10 -10.69
C GLU A 125 2.92 -17.80 -10.94
N TRP A 126 3.61 -16.67 -10.81
CA TRP A 126 2.98 -15.35 -11.02
C TRP A 126 2.57 -15.15 -12.47
N ILE A 127 1.32 -14.73 -12.67
CA ILE A 127 0.82 -14.41 -14.01
C ILE A 127 1.29 -13.03 -14.47
N ASP A 128 1.26 -12.84 -15.78
CA ASP A 128 1.39 -11.53 -16.40
C ASP A 128 0.00 -10.88 -16.55
N THR A 129 -0.12 -9.60 -16.22
CA THR A 129 -1.34 -8.82 -16.45
C THR A 129 -1.09 -7.65 -17.40
N GLU A 130 -2.06 -7.35 -18.24
CA GLU A 130 -2.01 -6.18 -19.12
C GLU A 130 -2.44 -4.92 -18.38
N ARG A 131 -1.64 -3.87 -18.51
CA ARG A 131 -1.88 -2.55 -17.93
C ARG A 131 -1.81 -1.50 -19.01
N THR A 132 -2.58 -0.42 -18.86
CA THR A 132 -2.49 0.75 -19.74
C THR A 132 -1.76 1.88 -19.03
N LYS A 133 -0.97 2.64 -19.80
CA LYS A 133 -0.40 3.92 -19.35
C LYS A 133 -0.50 4.95 -20.45
N THR A 134 -0.64 6.21 -20.06
CA THR A 134 -0.54 7.33 -21.01
C THR A 134 0.93 7.69 -21.21
N VAL A 135 1.38 7.67 -22.47
CA VAL A 135 2.72 8.10 -22.87
C VAL A 135 2.63 9.44 -23.59
N TYR A 136 3.56 10.33 -23.28
CA TYR A 136 3.63 11.68 -23.84
C TYR A 136 4.79 11.81 -24.81
N TYR A 137 4.59 12.56 -25.89
CA TYR A 137 5.56 12.74 -26.96
C TYR A 137 5.81 14.21 -27.23
N LYS A 138 7.07 14.54 -27.55
CA LYS A 138 7.49 15.85 -28.05
C LYS A 138 8.46 15.66 -29.22
N ASN A 139 8.24 16.36 -30.33
CA ASN A 139 9.02 16.23 -31.56
C ASN A 139 9.15 14.76 -32.05
N GLY A 140 8.07 13.98 -31.92
CA GLY A 140 8.03 12.57 -32.31
C GLY A 140 8.81 11.60 -31.43
N LYS A 141 9.33 12.04 -30.27
CA LYS A 141 10.04 11.19 -29.30
C LYS A 141 9.25 11.11 -27.99
N GLU A 142 9.23 9.92 -27.39
CA GLU A 142 8.66 9.72 -26.06
C GLU A 142 9.40 10.57 -25.02
N ILE A 143 8.64 11.29 -24.22
CA ILE A 143 9.13 12.04 -23.07
C ILE A 143 9.45 11.03 -21.97
N LYS A 144 10.71 11.02 -21.52
CA LYS A 144 11.14 10.15 -20.42
C LYS A 144 10.28 10.38 -19.18
N GLU A 145 9.91 9.31 -18.49
CA GLU A 145 9.03 9.33 -17.31
C GLU A 145 9.38 10.43 -16.30
N ARG A 146 10.67 10.59 -15.96
CA ARG A 146 11.16 11.64 -15.04
C ARG A 146 10.84 13.09 -15.45
N ASN A 147 10.53 13.33 -16.73
CA ASN A 147 10.23 14.64 -17.30
C ASN A 147 8.74 14.79 -17.65
N VAL A 148 7.91 13.74 -17.48
CA VAL A 148 6.51 13.75 -17.90
C VAL A 148 5.71 14.77 -17.11
N LEU A 149 5.92 14.88 -15.79
CA LEU A 149 5.21 15.85 -14.95
C LEU A 149 5.49 17.29 -15.39
N ASP A 150 6.76 17.63 -15.61
CA ASP A 150 7.14 18.96 -16.11
C ASP A 150 6.53 19.25 -17.48
N ALA A 151 6.50 18.25 -18.37
CA ALA A 151 5.87 18.37 -19.67
C ALA A 151 4.35 18.59 -19.56
N ILE A 152 3.67 17.91 -18.63
CA ILE A 152 2.23 18.10 -18.40
C ILE A 152 1.96 19.52 -17.86
N LEU A 153 2.70 19.94 -16.83
CA LEU A 153 2.50 21.23 -16.15
C LEU A 153 2.75 22.42 -17.09
N ASN A 154 3.74 22.31 -17.97
CA ASN A 154 4.09 23.36 -18.92
C ASN A 154 3.37 23.22 -20.27
N HIS A 155 2.46 22.25 -20.42
CA HIS A 155 1.84 21.88 -21.69
C HIS A 155 2.86 21.66 -22.82
N ASP A 156 4.02 21.09 -22.46
CA ASP A 156 5.18 20.89 -23.32
C ASP A 156 5.20 19.47 -23.92
N TYR A 157 4.13 19.12 -24.63
CA TYR A 157 4.00 17.87 -25.39
C TYR A 157 3.10 18.08 -26.62
N ASP A 158 3.38 17.35 -27.70
CA ASP A 158 2.63 17.46 -28.96
C ASP A 158 1.55 16.39 -29.09
N ARG A 159 1.78 15.21 -28.49
CA ARG A 159 0.89 14.05 -28.56
C ARG A 159 0.92 13.27 -27.26
N LYS A 160 -0.22 12.67 -26.91
CA LYS A 160 -0.31 11.61 -25.92
C LYS A 160 -1.06 10.43 -26.49
N GLU A 161 -0.70 9.21 -26.09
CA GLU A 161 -1.38 7.98 -26.48
C GLU A 161 -1.43 7.01 -25.31
N GLU A 162 -2.45 6.17 -25.27
CA GLU A 162 -2.52 5.06 -24.32
C GLU A 162 -1.82 3.85 -24.93
N VAL A 163 -0.88 3.29 -24.17
CA VAL A 163 -0.16 2.07 -24.55
C VAL A 163 -0.44 0.98 -23.53
N THR A 164 -0.63 -0.24 -24.04
CA THR A 164 -0.72 -1.43 -23.21
C THR A 164 0.68 -2.00 -23.00
N TYR A 165 0.97 -2.44 -21.78
CA TYR A 165 2.19 -3.14 -21.42
C TYR A 165 1.88 -4.29 -20.48
N SER A 166 2.72 -5.33 -20.52
CA SER A 166 2.61 -6.49 -19.63
C SER A 166 3.38 -6.25 -18.34
N VAL A 167 2.82 -6.67 -17.22
CA VAL A 167 3.44 -6.63 -15.89
C VAL A 167 3.39 -8.02 -15.29
N ASN A 168 4.55 -8.54 -14.88
CA ASN A 168 4.59 -9.76 -14.08
C ASN A 168 4.17 -9.45 -12.64
N GLU A 169 3.12 -10.11 -12.16
CA GLU A 169 2.56 -9.86 -10.82
C GLU A 169 3.50 -10.29 -9.67
N GLY A 170 4.59 -10.97 -10.01
CA GLY A 170 5.69 -11.37 -9.11
C GLY A 170 6.81 -10.35 -8.99
N ASP A 171 6.85 -9.32 -9.83
CA ASP A 171 7.96 -8.37 -9.85
C ASP A 171 7.93 -7.45 -8.62
N ILE A 172 9.05 -7.46 -7.89
CA ILE A 172 9.29 -6.67 -6.69
C ILE A 172 10.45 -5.69 -6.85
N SER A 173 10.99 -5.51 -8.06
CA SER A 173 12.16 -4.67 -8.33
C SER A 173 11.94 -3.19 -8.00
N SER A 174 10.72 -2.69 -8.21
CA SER A 174 10.32 -1.32 -7.88
C SER A 174 9.23 -1.33 -6.82
N TYR A 175 9.39 -0.51 -5.77
CA TYR A 175 8.37 -0.38 -4.72
C TYR A 175 7.08 0.21 -5.30
N TYR A 176 7.17 1.26 -6.10
CA TYR A 176 5.97 1.93 -6.61
C TYR A 176 5.20 1.14 -7.67
N MET A 177 5.78 0.04 -8.17
CA MET A 177 5.09 -0.77 -9.16
C MET A 177 3.95 -1.57 -8.51
N ALA A 178 2.76 -1.39 -9.05
CA ALA A 178 1.57 -2.11 -8.65
C ALA A 178 1.68 -3.58 -9.10
N THR A 179 2.15 -4.45 -8.20
CA THR A 179 2.17 -5.91 -8.39
C THR A 179 1.56 -6.61 -7.18
N ALA A 180 0.95 -7.77 -7.40
CA ALA A 180 0.40 -8.61 -6.36
C ALA A 180 1.46 -8.97 -5.30
N ALA A 181 2.69 -9.27 -5.74
CA ALA A 181 3.81 -9.57 -4.85
C ALA A 181 4.20 -8.39 -3.96
N ASN A 182 4.27 -7.16 -4.51
CA ASN A 182 4.52 -5.96 -3.70
C ASN A 182 3.38 -5.71 -2.70
N ALA A 183 2.13 -5.83 -3.14
CA ALA A 183 0.96 -5.66 -2.28
C ALA A 183 0.96 -6.67 -1.12
N ILE A 184 1.25 -7.95 -1.40
CA ILE A 184 1.39 -9.01 -0.39
C ILE A 184 2.58 -8.76 0.54
N MET A 185 3.68 -8.23 0.04
CA MET A 185 4.86 -7.92 0.87
C MET A 185 4.52 -6.92 1.97
N ALA A 186 3.70 -5.89 1.67
CA ALA A 186 3.23 -4.95 2.67
C ALA A 186 2.35 -5.65 3.73
N LEU A 187 1.40 -6.49 3.31
CA LEU A 187 0.54 -7.26 4.23
C LEU A 187 1.34 -8.18 5.16
N LYS A 188 2.38 -8.84 4.64
CA LYS A 188 3.28 -9.67 5.45
C LYS A 188 4.04 -8.87 6.50
N GLN A 189 4.48 -7.65 6.17
CA GLN A 189 5.15 -6.78 7.13
C GLN A 189 4.19 -6.35 8.25
N MET A 190 2.93 -6.04 7.90
CA MET A 190 1.87 -5.80 8.89
C MET A 190 1.63 -7.02 9.78
N MET A 191 1.62 -8.24 9.23
CA MET A 191 1.49 -9.47 10.03
C MET A 191 2.64 -9.64 11.02
N VAL A 192 3.88 -9.28 10.66
CA VAL A 192 5.01 -9.33 11.60
C VAL A 192 4.80 -8.32 12.72
N MET A 193 4.41 -7.08 12.41
CA MET A 193 4.09 -6.05 13.40
C MET A 193 2.98 -6.49 14.36
N ALA A 194 1.90 -7.09 13.84
CA ALA A 194 0.82 -7.65 14.64
C ALA A 194 1.30 -8.82 15.52
N THR A 195 2.12 -9.72 14.96
CA THR A 195 2.64 -10.87 15.70
C THR A 195 3.50 -10.44 16.89
N ASP A 196 4.35 -9.43 16.69
CA ASP A 196 5.24 -8.92 17.73
C ASP A 196 4.47 -8.22 18.89
N ASN A 197 3.29 -7.70 18.56
CA ASN A 197 2.36 -7.05 19.49
C ASN A 197 1.17 -7.93 19.90
N LEU A 198 1.20 -9.24 19.63
CA LEU A 198 0.05 -10.14 19.76
C LEU A 198 -0.59 -10.15 21.17
N THR A 199 0.24 -10.00 22.20
CA THR A 199 -0.17 -10.05 23.61
C THR A 199 -0.39 -8.67 24.23
N GLU A 200 -0.11 -7.59 23.48
CA GLU A 200 -0.21 -6.24 24.01
C GLU A 200 -1.67 -5.81 24.14
N LYS A 201 -2.00 -5.17 25.26
CA LYS A 201 -3.37 -4.73 25.54
C LYS A 201 -3.61 -3.33 25.00
N ASN A 202 -4.83 -3.06 24.58
CA ASN A 202 -5.28 -1.76 24.06
C ASN A 202 -4.59 -1.31 22.76
N ILE A 203 -3.83 -2.20 22.12
CA ILE A 203 -3.23 -1.96 20.81
C ILE A 203 -4.23 -2.34 19.72
N VAL A 204 -4.44 -1.45 18.75
CA VAL A 204 -5.22 -1.72 17.54
C VAL A 204 -4.55 -1.13 16.32
N TRP A 205 -4.96 -1.55 15.13
CA TRP A 205 -4.65 -0.82 13.91
C TRP A 205 -5.38 0.52 13.86
N ASP A 206 -4.67 1.54 13.39
CA ASP A 206 -5.14 2.88 13.09
C ASP A 206 -4.42 3.37 11.82
N GLY A 207 -4.88 4.48 11.25
CA GLY A 207 -4.23 5.08 10.09
C GLY A 207 -4.96 6.31 9.59
N ASP A 208 -4.45 6.91 8.51
CA ASP A 208 -4.93 8.18 7.93
C ASP A 208 -6.43 8.24 7.62
#